data_AF-A0A2N1VZX9-F1
#
_entry.id   AF-A0A2N1VZX9-F1
#
_cell.length_a   1.000
_cell.length_b   1.000
_cell.length_c   1.000
_cell.angle_alpha   90.00
_cell.angle_beta   90.00
_cell.angle_gamma   90.00
#
_symmetry.space_group_name_H-M   'P 1'
#
loop_
_entity.id
_entity.type
_entity.pdbx_description
1 polymer ?
#
loop_
_entity_poly.entity_id
_entity_poly.type
_entity_poly.pdbx_seq_one_letter_code
_entity_poly.pdbx_strand_id
1 'polypeptide(L)'
;MKSFSKSFVLILFVLLCKAVYSQDIPDFPEIAEPAAPLYPSMQLSEKEENEYLKNISEPVKAQLKIIKENNKNRYHDFLREYYYRNMKFPALHRSEKQMRQNEKDVIENEILVESLAIKYKKSKAGEKEKIKNDLEKSLNKLFDLKEGLRENEVKELEKRLQELKEKLNIRQKNKSTIIRRRIDELLGDDKYLDWD
;
A
#
# COMPACT_ATOMS: atom_id res chain seq x y z
N MET A 1 9.72 61.32 20.32
CA MET A 1 10.05 60.02 20.92
C MET A 1 8.91 59.57 21.82
N LYS A 2 8.16 58.53 21.43
CA LYS A 2 7.29 57.78 22.35
C LYS A 2 7.66 56.30 22.21
N SER A 3 8.38 55.80 23.20
CA SER A 3 8.79 54.40 23.31
C SER A 3 7.54 53.56 23.54
N PHE A 4 7.09 52.84 22.52
CA PHE A 4 6.08 51.80 22.68
C PHE A 4 6.73 50.62 23.41
N SER A 5 6.21 50.32 24.60
CA SER A 5 6.68 49.24 25.47
C SER A 5 6.58 47.89 24.76
N LYS A 6 7.74 47.23 24.58
CA LYS A 6 7.87 45.87 24.01
C LYS A 6 7.07 44.81 24.78
N SER A 7 6.64 45.10 26.01
CA SER A 7 5.84 44.20 26.83
C SER A 7 4.37 44.09 26.39
N PHE A 8 3.84 45.07 25.65
CA PHE A 8 2.43 45.06 25.24
C PHE A 8 2.16 44.14 24.04
N VAL A 9 3.15 43.99 23.15
CA VAL A 9 3.05 43.12 21.96
C VAL A 9 3.11 41.63 22.35
N LEU A 10 3.83 41.28 23.42
CA LEU A 10 3.94 39.88 23.88
C LEU A 10 2.63 39.36 24.51
N ILE A 11 1.87 40.23 25.17
CA ILE A 11 0.60 39.86 25.81
C ILE A 11 -0.51 39.62 24.77
N LEU A 12 -0.51 40.37 23.67
CA LEU A 12 -1.48 40.18 22.59
C LEU A 12 -1.27 38.85 21.83
N PHE A 13 -0.01 38.38 21.73
CA PHE A 13 0.31 37.12 21.05
C PHE A 13 -0.11 35.88 21.85
N VAL A 14 -0.01 35.94 23.19
CA VAL A 14 -0.43 34.83 24.08
C VAL A 14 -1.96 34.67 24.12
N LEU A 15 -2.71 35.76 23.97
CA LEU A 15 -4.18 35.72 23.95
C LEU A 15 -4.75 35.16 22.62
N LEU A 16 -4.07 35.39 21.48
CA LEU A 16 -4.50 34.84 20.19
C LEU A 16 -4.28 33.32 20.07
N CYS A 17 -3.28 32.75 20.76
CA CYS A 17 -3.08 31.30 20.77
C CYS A 17 -4.17 30.53 21.53
N LYS A 18 -4.87 31.14 22.49
CA LYS A 18 -5.95 30.47 23.24
C LYS A 18 -7.30 30.42 22.51
N ALA A 19 -7.49 31.22 21.47
CA ALA A 19 -8.74 31.24 20.72
C ALA A 19 -8.85 30.14 19.65
N VAL A 20 -7.75 29.40 19.37
CA VAL A 20 -7.72 28.39 18.30
C VAL A 20 -8.00 26.97 18.79
N TYR A 21 -8.10 26.73 20.11
CA TYR A 21 -8.28 25.38 20.69
C TYR A 21 -9.64 25.10 21.35
N SER A 22 -10.62 25.98 21.22
CA SER A 22 -12.01 25.68 21.62
C SER A 22 -12.82 25.26 20.39
N GLN A 23 -12.44 24.13 19.81
CA GLN A 23 -13.42 23.28 19.16
C GLN A 23 -13.76 22.22 20.20
N ASP A 24 -14.83 22.47 20.96
CA ASP A 24 -15.47 21.40 21.70
C ASP A 24 -15.83 20.33 20.67
N ILE A 25 -15.14 19.18 20.74
CA ILE A 25 -15.53 18.00 19.97
C ILE A 25 -16.96 17.71 20.46
N PRO A 26 -17.98 17.78 19.58
CA PRO A 26 -19.33 17.42 19.99
C PRO A 26 -19.24 16.03 20.60
N ASP A 27 -19.81 15.86 21.80
CA ASP A 27 -19.90 14.55 22.43
C ASP A 27 -20.88 13.71 21.59
N PHE A 28 -20.35 13.13 20.51
CA PHE A 28 -21.11 12.21 19.69
C PHE A 28 -21.41 11.02 20.60
N PRO A 29 -22.68 10.62 20.74
CA PRO A 29 -22.98 9.39 21.46
C PRO A 29 -22.08 8.31 20.88
N GLU A 30 -21.38 7.58 21.75
CA GLU A 30 -20.51 6.47 21.36
C GLU A 30 -21.39 5.50 20.56
N ILE A 31 -21.35 5.64 19.23
CA ILE A 31 -21.99 4.70 18.32
C ILE A 31 -21.15 3.46 18.56
N ALA A 32 -21.66 2.53 19.36
CA ALA A 32 -21.03 1.23 19.56
C ALA A 32 -20.64 0.74 18.17
N GLU A 33 -19.32 0.67 17.91
CA GLU A 33 -18.84 0.24 16.62
C GLU A 33 -19.57 -1.08 16.33
N PRO A 34 -20.31 -1.19 15.21
CA PRO A 34 -20.99 -2.43 14.90
C PRO A 34 -19.91 -3.50 14.96
N ALA A 35 -20.07 -4.49 15.84
CA ALA A 35 -19.06 -5.51 16.07
C ALA A 35 -18.56 -5.96 14.70
N ALA A 36 -17.28 -5.69 14.42
CA ALA A 36 -16.71 -5.94 13.11
C ALA A 36 -17.14 -7.36 12.70
N PRO A 37 -17.75 -7.54 11.52
CA PRO A 37 -18.29 -8.84 11.16
C PRO A 37 -17.18 -9.85 11.40
N LEU A 38 -17.46 -10.84 12.24
CA LEU A 38 -16.55 -11.96 12.45
C LEU A 38 -16.44 -12.65 11.09
N TYR A 39 -15.48 -12.21 10.28
CA TYR A 39 -15.12 -12.91 9.06
C TYR A 39 -14.81 -14.33 9.52
N PRO A 40 -15.54 -15.35 9.04
CA PRO A 40 -15.23 -16.73 9.37
C PRO A 40 -13.74 -16.90 9.15
N SER A 41 -13.03 -17.47 10.13
CA SER A 41 -11.60 -17.77 9.95
C SER A 41 -11.48 -18.46 8.61
N MET A 42 -10.86 -17.81 7.62
CA MET A 42 -10.91 -18.27 6.23
C MET A 42 -9.95 -19.46 6.09
N GLN A 43 -10.28 -20.55 6.76
CA GLN A 43 -9.58 -21.81 6.64
C GLN A 43 -9.75 -22.27 5.21
N LEU A 44 -8.62 -22.50 4.53
CA LEU A 44 -8.62 -23.06 3.19
C LEU A 44 -9.16 -24.48 3.26
N SER A 45 -10.06 -24.82 2.34
CA SER A 45 -10.42 -26.20 2.10
C SER A 45 -9.21 -26.95 1.52
N GLU A 46 -9.19 -28.27 1.69
CA GLU A 46 -8.12 -29.11 1.14
C GLU A 46 -8.00 -28.98 -0.39
N LYS A 47 -9.14 -28.77 -1.07
CA LYS A 47 -9.18 -28.53 -2.52
C LYS A 47 -8.48 -27.22 -2.89
N GLU A 48 -8.76 -26.14 -2.18
CA GLU A 48 -8.11 -24.83 -2.41
C GLU A 48 -6.62 -24.88 -2.08
N GLU A 49 -6.26 -25.52 -0.97
CA GLU A 49 -4.85 -25.70 -0.58
C GLU A 49 -4.07 -26.43 -1.69
N ASN A 50 -4.59 -27.56 -2.17
CA ASN A 50 -3.98 -28.32 -3.26
C ASN A 50 -3.89 -27.52 -4.55
N GLU A 51 -4.90 -26.70 -4.86
CA GLU A 51 -4.86 -25.80 -6.02
C GLU A 51 -3.74 -24.78 -5.89
N TYR A 52 -3.63 -24.12 -4.73
CA TYR A 52 -2.67 -23.04 -4.52
C TYR A 52 -1.23 -23.57 -4.57
N LEU A 53 -1.00 -24.80 -4.10
CA LEU A 53 0.31 -25.45 -4.12
C LEU A 53 0.79 -25.86 -5.52
N LYS A 54 -0.07 -25.98 -6.54
CA LYS A 54 0.32 -26.52 -7.87
C LYS A 54 1.47 -25.77 -8.54
N ASN A 55 1.50 -24.44 -8.41
CA ASN A 55 2.45 -23.56 -9.11
C ASN A 55 3.55 -23.00 -8.20
N ILE A 56 3.70 -23.54 -7.00
CA ILE A 56 4.73 -23.13 -6.04
C ILE A 56 5.99 -23.94 -6.27
N SER A 57 7.16 -23.29 -6.19
CA SER A 57 8.44 -24.00 -6.28
C SER A 57 8.68 -24.89 -5.06
N GLU A 58 9.40 -26.00 -5.24
CA GLU A 58 9.70 -26.92 -4.13
C GLU A 58 10.41 -26.28 -2.93
N PRO A 59 11.38 -25.35 -3.10
CA PRO A 59 11.98 -24.65 -1.95
C PRO A 59 10.96 -23.89 -1.11
N VAL A 60 10.01 -23.21 -1.75
CA VAL A 60 8.97 -22.43 -1.07
C VAL A 60 7.96 -23.36 -0.39
N LYS A 61 7.57 -24.47 -1.04
CA LYS A 61 6.73 -25.51 -0.41
C LYS A 61 7.35 -26.09 0.86
N ALA A 62 8.66 -26.34 0.84
CA ALA A 62 9.37 -26.84 2.01
C ALA A 62 9.32 -25.86 3.19
N GLN A 63 9.48 -24.56 2.91
CA GLN A 63 9.35 -23.51 3.92
C GLN A 63 7.91 -23.37 4.44
N LEU A 64 6.93 -23.38 3.54
CA LEU A 64 5.51 -23.35 3.88
C LEU A 64 5.11 -24.53 4.76
N LYS A 65 5.65 -25.73 4.51
CA LYS A 65 5.42 -26.90 5.38
C LYS A 65 5.90 -26.66 6.81
N ILE A 66 7.08 -26.07 6.99
CA ILE A 66 7.60 -25.70 8.31
C ILE A 66 6.64 -24.72 9.01
N ILE A 67 6.10 -23.75 8.27
CA ILE A 67 5.13 -22.79 8.82
C ILE A 67 3.82 -23.50 9.19
N LYS A 68 3.29 -24.37 8.33
CA LYS A 68 2.05 -25.15 8.55
C LYS A 68 2.09 -25.96 9.84
N GLU A 69 3.23 -26.61 10.12
CA GLU A 69 3.45 -27.42 11.34
C GLU A 69 3.48 -26.59 12.63
N ASN A 70 3.62 -25.26 12.54
CA ASN A 70 3.76 -24.37 13.69
C ASN A 70 2.60 -23.39 13.86
N ASN A 71 2.07 -22.88 12.76
CA ASN A 71 0.99 -21.90 12.74
C ASN A 71 0.19 -22.06 11.43
N LYS A 72 -0.91 -22.81 11.52
CA LYS A 72 -1.78 -23.10 10.38
C LYS A 72 -2.41 -21.85 9.77
N ASN A 73 -2.79 -20.87 10.60
CA ASN A 73 -3.37 -19.61 10.13
C ASN A 73 -2.35 -18.82 9.31
N ARG A 74 -1.13 -18.66 9.84
CA ARG A 74 -0.05 -17.97 9.13
C ARG A 74 0.32 -18.66 7.82
N TYR A 75 0.30 -19.99 7.81
CA TYR A 75 0.47 -20.77 6.58
C TYR A 75 -0.62 -20.45 5.55
N HIS A 76 -1.90 -20.43 5.95
CA HIS A 76 -2.99 -20.08 5.05
C HIS A 76 -2.88 -18.65 4.52
N ASP A 77 -2.48 -17.70 5.36
CA ASP A 77 -2.24 -16.31 4.95
C ASP A 77 -1.19 -16.25 3.84
N PHE A 78 -0.03 -16.88 4.06
CA PHE A 78 1.04 -16.92 3.07
C PHE A 78 0.65 -17.65 1.79
N LEU A 79 -0.06 -18.77 1.90
CA LEU A 79 -0.47 -19.56 0.73
C LEU A 79 -1.44 -18.76 -0.15
N ARG A 80 -2.39 -18.06 0.47
CA ARG A 80 -3.35 -17.19 -0.21
C ARG A 80 -2.68 -15.98 -0.84
N GLU A 81 -1.82 -15.30 -0.09
CA GLU A 81 -1.08 -14.14 -0.58
C GLU A 81 -0.16 -14.53 -1.75
N TYR A 82 0.55 -15.66 -1.63
CA TYR A 82 1.36 -16.19 -2.72
C TYR A 82 0.51 -16.50 -3.95
N TYR A 83 -0.65 -17.15 -3.80
CA TYR A 83 -1.55 -17.45 -4.92
C TYR A 83 -2.00 -16.19 -5.64
N TYR A 84 -2.51 -15.19 -4.92
CA TYR A 84 -3.03 -13.97 -5.54
C TYR A 84 -1.94 -13.13 -6.21
N ARG A 85 -0.76 -12.98 -5.59
CA ARG A 85 0.38 -12.26 -6.21
C ARG A 85 0.91 -12.97 -7.46
N ASN A 86 0.82 -14.30 -7.50
CA ASN A 86 1.27 -15.11 -8.63
C ASN A 86 0.17 -15.42 -9.66
N MET A 87 -1.03 -14.89 -9.50
CA MET A 87 -2.10 -15.07 -10.49
C MET A 87 -1.61 -14.55 -11.84
N LYS A 88 -1.85 -15.32 -12.91
CA LYS A 88 -1.47 -14.92 -14.26
C LYS A 88 -2.49 -13.91 -14.76
N PHE A 89 -2.00 -12.78 -15.27
CA PHE A 89 -2.82 -11.79 -15.94
C PHE A 89 -2.34 -11.72 -17.39
N PRO A 90 -3.23 -11.92 -18.38
CA PRO A 90 -2.85 -11.81 -19.78
C PRO A 90 -2.47 -10.34 -20.11
N ALA A 91 -1.60 -10.17 -21.09
CA ALA A 91 -1.28 -8.87 -21.70
C ALA A 91 -0.68 -7.78 -20.77
N LEU A 92 0.16 -8.14 -19.81
CA LEU A 92 0.89 -7.16 -19.00
C LEU A 92 1.99 -6.42 -19.78
N HIS A 93 2.12 -5.12 -19.54
CA HIS A 93 3.27 -4.33 -19.97
C HIS A 93 4.56 -4.83 -19.27
N ARG A 94 5.72 -4.61 -19.89
CA ARG A 94 7.04 -4.93 -19.31
C ARG A 94 7.26 -4.41 -17.89
N SER A 95 6.85 -3.18 -17.57
CA SER A 95 6.99 -2.58 -16.23
C SER A 95 6.15 -3.34 -15.20
N GLU A 96 4.92 -3.67 -15.55
CA GLU A 96 4.01 -4.46 -14.70
C GLU A 96 4.54 -5.88 -14.47
N LYS A 97 5.14 -6.50 -15.49
CA LYS A 97 5.81 -7.81 -15.34
C LYS A 97 6.94 -7.74 -14.33
N GLN A 98 7.77 -6.69 -14.37
CA GLN A 98 8.86 -6.52 -13.42
C GLN A 98 8.35 -6.28 -12.00
N MET A 99 7.33 -5.43 -11.83
CA MET A 99 6.71 -5.17 -10.53
C MET A 99 6.16 -6.46 -9.90
N ARG A 100 5.45 -7.26 -10.70
CA ARG A 100 4.93 -8.57 -10.29
C ARG A 100 6.02 -9.55 -9.90
N GLN A 101 7.14 -9.57 -10.63
CA GLN A 101 8.28 -10.39 -10.25
C GLN A 101 8.88 -9.94 -8.91
N ASN A 102 9.03 -8.64 -8.69
CA ASN A 102 9.54 -8.11 -7.42
C ASN A 102 8.58 -8.44 -6.26
N GLU A 103 7.26 -8.32 -6.46
CA GLU A 103 6.26 -8.71 -5.45
C GLU A 103 6.30 -10.20 -5.12
N LYS A 104 6.54 -11.05 -6.13
CA LYS A 104 6.76 -12.47 -5.95
C LYS A 104 8.02 -12.72 -5.10
N ASP A 105 9.11 -12.04 -5.40
CA ASP A 105 10.37 -12.20 -4.67
C ASP A 105 10.23 -11.74 -3.21
N VAL A 106 9.41 -10.71 -2.95
CA VAL A 106 9.05 -10.27 -1.58
C VAL A 106 8.35 -11.39 -0.82
N ILE A 107 7.26 -11.95 -1.35
CA ILE A 107 6.48 -12.96 -0.62
C ILE A 107 7.28 -14.25 -0.41
N GLU A 108 8.10 -14.67 -1.38
CA GLU A 108 8.98 -15.84 -1.21
C GLU A 108 10.01 -15.60 -0.09
N ASN A 109 10.56 -14.39 -0.01
CA ASN A 109 11.53 -14.06 1.02
C ASN A 109 10.89 -13.87 2.40
N GLU A 110 9.64 -13.41 2.49
CA GLU A 110 8.87 -13.38 3.75
C GLU A 110 8.57 -14.77 4.29
N ILE A 111 8.18 -15.71 3.42
CA ILE A 111 8.00 -17.13 3.76
C ILE A 111 9.33 -17.70 4.29
N LEU A 112 10.45 -17.39 3.65
CA LEU A 112 11.77 -17.81 4.10
C LEU A 112 12.10 -17.28 5.49
N VAL A 113 11.95 -15.97 5.71
CA VAL A 113 12.17 -15.30 7.00
C VAL A 113 11.35 -15.95 8.11
N GLU A 114 10.06 -16.18 7.89
CA GLU A 114 9.18 -16.84 8.87
C GLU A 114 9.68 -18.27 9.18
N SER A 115 10.02 -19.03 8.14
CA SER A 115 10.51 -20.41 8.32
C SER A 115 11.85 -20.45 9.08
N LEU A 116 12.74 -19.48 8.85
CA LEU A 116 14.02 -19.35 9.57
C LEU A 116 13.79 -18.96 11.02
N ALA A 117 12.87 -18.03 11.30
CA ALA A 117 12.50 -17.66 12.66
C ALA A 117 11.94 -18.85 13.46
N ILE A 118 11.10 -19.67 12.83
CA ILE A 118 10.59 -20.92 13.42
C ILE A 118 11.74 -21.90 13.69
N LYS A 119 12.62 -22.13 12.71
CA LYS A 119 13.79 -23.01 12.87
C LYS A 119 14.67 -22.53 14.02
N TYR A 120 14.98 -21.24 14.08
CA TYR A 120 15.80 -20.66 15.14
C TYR A 120 15.23 -20.94 16.54
N LYS A 121 13.91 -20.80 16.71
CA LYS A 121 13.22 -21.08 17.98
C LYS A 121 13.33 -22.54 18.40
N LYS A 122 13.35 -23.48 17.43
CA LYS A 122 13.42 -24.93 17.67
C LYS A 122 14.83 -25.52 17.71
N SER A 123 15.82 -24.81 17.18
CA SER A 123 17.19 -25.30 17.06
C SER A 123 17.96 -25.31 18.37
N LYS A 124 18.94 -26.22 18.47
CA LYS A 124 19.91 -26.28 19.57
C LYS A 124 20.94 -25.16 19.43
N ALA A 125 21.64 -24.84 20.53
CA ALA A 125 22.59 -23.71 20.59
C ALA A 125 23.63 -23.70 19.44
N GLY A 126 24.13 -24.87 19.03
CA GLY A 126 25.13 -24.97 17.96
C GLY A 126 24.65 -24.62 16.54
N GLU A 127 23.34 -24.66 16.28
CA GLU A 127 22.76 -24.34 14.97
C GLU A 127 22.23 -22.90 14.89
N LYS A 128 21.96 -22.28 16.04
CA LYS A 128 21.30 -20.98 16.13
C LYS A 128 22.10 -19.87 15.46
N GLU A 129 23.43 -19.88 15.57
CA GLU A 129 24.26 -18.83 14.99
C GLU A 129 24.17 -18.81 13.46
N LYS A 130 24.22 -19.99 12.82
CA LYS A 130 24.04 -20.09 11.38
C LYS A 130 22.66 -19.60 10.94
N ILE A 131 21.60 -20.03 11.63
CA ILE A 131 20.23 -19.62 11.31
C ILE A 131 20.04 -18.11 11.51
N LYS A 132 20.66 -17.52 12.53
CA LYS A 132 20.64 -16.08 12.76
C LYS A 132 21.28 -15.32 11.60
N ASN A 133 22.44 -15.76 11.14
CA ASN A 133 23.11 -15.15 9.99
C ASN A 133 22.30 -15.29 8.69
N ASP A 134 21.65 -16.43 8.48
CA ASP A 134 20.75 -16.63 7.35
C ASP A 134 19.51 -15.73 7.44
N LEU A 135 18.95 -15.57 8.65
CA LEU A 135 17.82 -14.68 8.91
C LEU A 135 18.18 -13.21 8.64
N GLU A 136 19.35 -12.75 9.10
CA GLU A 136 19.83 -11.39 8.85
C GLU A 136 19.99 -11.11 7.34
N LYS A 137 20.61 -12.04 6.60
CA LYS A 137 20.72 -11.93 5.13
C LYS A 137 19.36 -11.85 4.46
N SER A 138 18.41 -12.70 4.86
CA SER A 138 17.07 -12.69 4.31
C SER A 138 16.31 -11.41 4.67
N LEU A 139 16.48 -10.86 5.87
CA LEU A 139 15.86 -9.60 6.28
C LEU A 139 16.42 -8.40 5.50
N ASN A 140 17.74 -8.34 5.30
CA ASN A 140 18.36 -7.29 4.48
C ASN A 140 17.83 -7.35 3.03
N LYS A 141 17.80 -8.55 2.43
CA LYS A 141 17.20 -8.73 1.11
C LYS A 141 15.72 -8.29 1.07
N LEU A 142 14.96 -8.59 2.13
CA LEU A 142 13.55 -8.20 2.20
C LEU A 142 13.39 -6.68 2.27
N PHE A 143 14.26 -6.02 3.04
CA PHE A 143 14.30 -4.58 3.13
C PHE A 143 14.58 -3.96 1.76
N ASP A 144 15.66 -4.39 1.09
CA ASP A 144 16.06 -3.86 -0.22
C ASP A 144 14.94 -4.03 -1.28
N LEU A 145 14.28 -5.20 -1.29
CA LEU A 145 13.16 -5.47 -2.20
C LEU A 145 11.98 -4.52 -1.93
N LYS A 146 11.61 -4.31 -0.66
CA LYS A 146 10.50 -3.43 -0.28
C LYS A 146 10.84 -1.96 -0.54
N GLU A 147 12.06 -1.54 -0.24
CA GLU A 147 12.55 -0.20 -0.53
C GLU A 147 12.49 0.07 -2.04
N GLY A 148 13.03 -0.83 -2.86
CA GLY A 148 12.98 -0.70 -4.31
C GLY A 148 11.55 -0.64 -4.88
N LEU A 149 10.59 -1.37 -4.30
CA LEU A 149 9.17 -1.24 -4.66
C LEU A 149 8.62 0.15 -4.33
N ARG A 150 8.94 0.70 -3.15
CA ARG A 150 8.50 2.03 -2.73
C ARG A 150 9.13 3.14 -3.55
N GLU A 151 10.42 3.04 -3.87
CA GLU A 151 11.08 4.00 -4.76
C GLU A 151 10.42 4.04 -6.15
N ASN A 152 10.06 2.88 -6.70
CA ASN A 152 9.38 2.82 -7.99
C ASN A 152 7.96 3.40 -7.91
N GLU A 153 7.23 3.11 -6.83
CA GLU A 153 5.91 3.69 -6.57
C GLU A 153 5.99 5.23 -6.49
N VAL A 154 6.98 5.77 -5.76
CA VAL A 154 7.21 7.22 -5.68
C VAL A 154 7.47 7.80 -7.07
N LYS A 155 8.37 7.21 -7.87
CA LYS A 155 8.68 7.69 -9.23
C LYS A 155 7.44 7.72 -10.14
N GLU A 156 6.61 6.68 -10.09
CA GLU A 156 5.36 6.63 -10.88
C GLU A 156 4.33 7.65 -10.41
N LEU A 157 4.20 7.87 -9.10
CA LEU A 157 3.32 8.88 -8.53
C LEU A 157 3.77 10.30 -8.91
N GLU A 158 5.07 10.58 -8.87
CA GLU A 158 5.65 11.86 -9.29
C GLU A 158 5.36 12.15 -10.77
N LYS A 159 5.56 11.15 -11.64
CA LYS A 159 5.23 11.24 -13.07
C LYS A 159 3.74 11.55 -13.29
N ARG A 160 2.84 10.80 -12.65
CA ARG A 160 1.39 11.02 -12.74
C ARG A 160 1.00 12.41 -12.23
N LEU A 161 1.62 12.87 -11.15
CA LEU A 161 1.38 14.20 -10.61
C LEU A 161 1.78 15.29 -11.61
N GLN A 162 2.93 15.13 -12.28
CA GLN A 162 3.37 16.05 -13.32
C GLN A 162 2.38 16.09 -14.49
N GLU A 163 1.97 14.94 -15.01
CA GLU A 163 0.99 14.85 -16.11
C GLU A 163 -0.36 15.49 -15.74
N LEU A 164 -0.84 15.27 -14.51
CA LEU A 164 -2.08 15.89 -14.01
C LEU A 164 -1.95 17.40 -13.89
N LYS A 165 -0.82 17.91 -13.40
CA LYS A 165 -0.54 19.35 -13.34
C LYS A 165 -0.53 19.98 -14.72
N GLU A 166 0.06 19.31 -15.71
CA GLU A 166 0.07 19.78 -17.09
C GLU A 166 -1.34 19.82 -17.69
N LYS A 167 -2.11 18.74 -17.55
CA LYS A 167 -3.51 18.69 -17.99
C LYS A 167 -4.36 19.78 -17.34
N LEU A 168 -4.17 20.02 -16.04
CA LEU A 168 -4.86 21.08 -15.32
C LEU A 168 -4.50 22.47 -15.85
N ASN A 169 -3.22 22.74 -16.10
CA ASN A 169 -2.75 24.01 -16.66
C ASN A 169 -3.32 24.24 -18.07
N ILE A 170 -3.30 23.23 -18.94
CA ILE A 170 -3.90 23.30 -20.28
C ILE A 170 -5.40 23.61 -20.17
N ARG A 171 -6.12 22.95 -19.26
CA ARG A 171 -7.54 23.21 -19.04
C ARG A 171 -7.81 24.62 -18.53
N GLN A 172 -6.98 25.12 -17.61
CA GLN A 172 -7.09 26.48 -17.07
C GLN A 172 -6.85 27.54 -18.17
N LYS A 173 -5.80 27.36 -18.99
CA LYS A 173 -5.50 28.25 -20.13
C LYS A 173 -6.62 28.28 -21.15
N ASN A 174 -7.29 27.14 -21.38
CA ASN A 174 -8.39 27.02 -22.32
C ASN A 174 -9.77 27.21 -21.69
N LYS A 175 -9.87 27.69 -20.44
CA LYS A 175 -11.13 27.76 -19.69
C LYS A 175 -12.21 28.53 -20.45
N SER A 176 -11.88 29.70 -21.01
CA SER A 176 -12.83 30.54 -21.76
C SER A 176 -13.34 29.84 -23.02
N THR A 177 -12.46 29.20 -23.78
CA THR A 177 -12.82 28.41 -24.97
C THR A 177 -13.71 27.23 -24.60
N ILE A 178 -13.38 26.48 -23.54
CA ILE A 178 -14.19 25.36 -23.04
C ILE A 178 -15.58 25.84 -22.63
N ILE A 179 -15.67 26.96 -21.91
CA ILE A 179 -16.95 27.56 -21.50
C ILE A 179 -17.75 28.00 -22.72
N ARG A 180 -17.13 28.69 -23.69
CA ARG A 180 -17.80 29.13 -24.92
C ARG A 180 -18.37 27.94 -25.68
N ARG A 181 -17.55 26.92 -25.96
CA ARG A 181 -18.01 25.71 -26.64
C ARG A 181 -19.19 25.06 -25.91
N ARG A 182 -19.15 25.02 -24.57
CA ARG A 182 -20.25 24.48 -23.78
C ARG A 182 -21.52 25.33 -23.86
N ILE A 183 -21.39 26.66 -23.95
CA ILE A 183 -22.54 27.56 -24.19
C ILE A 183 -23.12 27.28 -25.57
N ASP A 184 -22.30 27.23 -26.61
CA ASP A 184 -22.73 26.97 -27.99
C ASP A 184 -23.44 25.60 -28.11
N GLU A 185 -22.88 24.56 -27.49
CA GLU A 185 -23.50 23.21 -27.37
C GLU A 185 -24.89 23.27 -26.69
N LEU A 186 -25.04 24.06 -25.63
CA LEU A 186 -26.30 24.16 -24.86
C LEU A 186 -27.37 24.98 -25.57
N LEU A 187 -26.96 25.94 -26.41
CA LEU A 187 -27.88 26.78 -27.19
C LEU A 187 -28.26 26.14 -28.53
N GLY A 188 -27.63 25.02 -28.91
CA GLY A 188 -27.86 24.37 -30.20
C GLY A 188 -27.21 25.11 -31.38
N ASP A 189 -26.26 26.00 -31.09
CA ASP A 189 -25.52 26.79 -32.08
C ASP A 189 -24.27 26.06 -32.59
N ASP A 190 -24.07 24.80 -32.19
CA ASP A 190 -22.98 23.97 -32.68
C ASP A 190 -23.18 23.65 -34.17
N LYS A 191 -22.42 24.36 -35.02
CA LYS A 191 -22.40 24.17 -36.48
C LYS A 191 -21.88 22.80 -36.94
N TYR A 192 -21.42 21.92 -36.03
CA TYR A 192 -20.71 20.68 -36.38
C TYR A 192 -21.19 19.44 -35.64
N LEU A 193 -22.39 19.43 -35.06
CA LEU A 193 -22.98 18.21 -34.50
C LEU A 193 -24.18 17.69 -35.30
N ASP A 194 -23.98 17.44 -36.60
CA ASP A 194 -24.79 16.46 -37.34
C ASP A 194 -24.07 15.10 -37.28
N TRP A 195 -24.74 14.09 -36.71
CA TRP A 195 -24.29 12.69 -36.71
C TRP A 195 -25.12 11.88 -37.71
N ASP A 196 -25.13 12.31 -38.98
CA ASP A 196 -25.51 11.45 -40.10
C ASP A 196 -24.29 10.66 -40.63
#